data_AF-A0A2N5K5W4-F1
#
_entry.id   AF-A0A2N5K5W4-F1
#
_cell.length_a   1.000
_cell.length_b   1.000
_cell.length_c   1.000
_cell.angle_alpha   90.00
_cell.angle_beta   90.00
_cell.angle_gamma   90.00
#
_symmetry.space_group_name_H-M   'P 1'
#
loop_
_entity.id
_entity.type
_entity.pdbx_description
1 polymer ?
#
loop_
_entity_poly.entity_id
_entity_poly.type
_entity_poly.pdbx_seq_one_letter_code
_entity_poly.pdbx_strand_id
1 'polypeptide(L)' 'AVSDVGVAALLAQAALRSALLNVEINLRTLQDPVYLHQVRAEVERVTSNLDAEAEHIHALVLHRVKGA' A
#
# COMPACT_ATOMS: atom_id res chain seq x y z
N ALA A 1 16.68 -13.39 6.37
CA ALA A 1 15.27 -13.82 6.40
C ALA A 1 14.37 -12.80 7.10
N VAL A 2 14.53 -12.51 8.39
CA VAL A 2 13.64 -11.56 9.11
C VAL A 2 13.82 -10.11 8.61
N SER A 3 15.06 -9.68 8.36
CA SER A 3 15.35 -8.38 7.72
C SER A 3 14.70 -8.24 6.34
N ASP A 4 14.70 -9.32 5.55
CA ASP A 4 14.17 -9.34 4.18
C ASP A 4 12.65 -9.12 4.16
N VAL A 5 11.94 -9.62 5.18
CA VAL A 5 10.51 -9.35 5.38
C VAL A 5 10.24 -7.86 5.62
N GLY A 6 11.08 -7.19 6.42
CA GLY A 6 10.95 -5.75 6.65
C GLY A 6 11.17 -4.95 5.36
N VAL A 7 12.19 -5.31 4.58
CA VAL A 7 12.43 -4.72 3.26
C VAL A 7 11.24 -4.96 2.32
N ALA A 8 10.70 -6.18 2.27
CA ALA A 8 9.56 -6.52 1.44
C ALA A 8 8.30 -5.71 1.79
N ALA A 9 8.02 -5.50 3.08
CA ALA A 9 6.88 -4.69 3.52
C ALA A 9 7.00 -3.23 3.08
N LEU A 10 8.19 -2.62 3.22
CA LEU A 10 8.47 -1.26 2.74
C LEU A 10 8.29 -1.14 1.23
N LEU A 11 8.82 -2.11 0.48
CA LEU A 11 8.67 -2.16 -0.98
C LEU A 11 7.21 -2.32 -1.41
N ALA A 12 6.45 -3.19 -0.75
CA ALA A 12 5.03 -3.39 -1.03
C ALA A 12 4.22 -2.11 -0.79
N GLN A 13 4.46 -1.41 0.32
CA GLN A 13 3.81 -0.14 0.63
C GLN A 13 4.12 0.93 -0.42
N ALA A 14 5.40 1.09 -0.78
CA ALA A 14 5.83 2.04 -1.80
C ALA A 14 5.24 1.70 -3.18
N ALA A 15 5.25 0.43 -3.56
CA ALA A 15 4.71 -0.04 -4.83
C ALA A 15 3.20 0.22 -4.93
N LEU A 16 2.44 -0.06 -3.88
CA LEU A 16 1.00 0.19 -3.88
C LEU A 16 0.70 1.69 -4.00
N ARG A 17 1.40 2.54 -3.24
CA ARG A 17 1.27 4.01 -3.35
C ARG A 17 1.60 4.52 -4.76
N SER A 18 2.65 3.97 -5.38
CA SER A 18 3.02 4.31 -6.76
C SER A 18 1.95 3.90 -7.77
N ALA A 19 1.39 2.70 -7.64
CA ALA A 19 0.31 2.21 -8.49
C ALA A 19 -0.94 3.08 -8.38
N LEU A 20 -1.32 3.49 -7.16
CA LEU A 20 -2.47 4.35 -6.92
C LEU A 20 -2.32 5.75 -7.52
N LEU A 21 -1.10 6.30 -7.47
CA LEU A 21 -0.81 7.57 -8.14
C LEU A 21 -1.02 7.45 -9.66
N ASN A 22 -0.58 6.34 -10.27
CA ASN A 22 -0.82 6.07 -11.68
C ASN A 22 -2.32 5.96 -11.99
N VAL A 23 -3.09 5.25 -11.16
CA VAL A 23 -4.55 5.16 -11.29
C VAL A 23 -5.19 6.54 -11.23
N GLU A 24 -4.89 7.37 -10.22
CA GLU A 24 -5.49 8.71 -10.08
C GLU A 24 -5.14 9.62 -11.27
N ILE A 25 -3.94 9.52 -11.83
CA ILE A 25 -3.56 10.24 -13.06
C ILE A 25 -4.47 9.84 -14.22
N ASN A 26 -4.71 8.53 -14.42
CA ASN A 26 -5.59 8.04 -15.48
C ASN A 26 -7.07 8.39 -15.22
N LEU A 27 -7.54 8.36 -13.97
CA LEU A 27 -8.94 8.67 -13.64
C LEU A 27 -9.32 10.11 -13.99
N ARG A 28 -8.38 11.06 -13.93
CA ARG A 28 -8.64 12.48 -14.25
C ARG A 28 -9.02 12.71 -15.72
N THR A 29 -8.76 11.76 -16.61
CA THR A 29 -9.09 11.90 -18.04
C THR A 29 -10.40 11.20 -18.43
N LEU A 30 -11.01 10.45 -17.50
CA LEU A 30 -12.22 9.67 -17.76
C LEU A 30 -13.50 10.50 -17.53
N GLN A 31 -14.50 10.26 -18.38
CA GLN A 31 -15.81 10.92 -18.34
C GLN A 31 -16.92 9.89 -18.05
N ASP A 32 -16.67 8.97 -17.11
CA ASP A 32 -17.63 7.96 -16.65
C ASP A 32 -17.77 8.03 -15.12
N PRO A 33 -18.84 8.66 -14.61
CA PRO A 33 -19.02 8.84 -13.17
C PRO A 33 -19.27 7.53 -12.42
N VAL A 34 -19.86 6.51 -13.06
CA VAL A 34 -20.12 5.21 -12.45
C VAL A 34 -18.80 4.46 -12.27
N TYR A 35 -17.99 4.41 -13.33
CA TYR A 35 -16.67 3.78 -13.26
C TYR A 35 -15.75 4.50 -12.27
N LEU A 36 -15.75 5.84 -12.25
CA LEU A 36 -14.98 6.61 -11.27
C LEU A 36 -15.35 6.26 -9.83
N HIS A 37 -16.64 6.11 -9.53
CA HIS A 37 -17.08 5.71 -8.20
C HIS A 37 -16.60 4.30 -7.83
N GLN A 38 -16.72 3.34 -8.75
CA GLN A 38 -16.26 1.97 -8.55
C GLN A 38 -14.76 1.90 -8.27
N VAL A 39 -13.94 2.60 -9.07
CA VAL A 39 -12.49 2.59 -8.87
C VAL A 39 -12.11 3.27 -7.55
N ARG A 40 -12.77 4.36 -7.16
CA ARG A 40 -12.49 5.01 -5.87
C ARG A 40 -12.83 4.11 -4.69
N ALA A 41 -13.94 3.38 -4.74
CA ALA A 41 -14.29 2.39 -3.72
C ALA A 41 -13.28 1.22 -3.66
N GLU A 42 -12.78 0.78 -4.82
CA GLU A 42 -11.71 -0.22 -4.91
C GLU A 42 -10.42 0.27 -4.26
N VAL A 43 -9.99 1.49 -4.60
CA VAL A 43 -8.80 2.14 -4.03
C VAL A 43 -8.90 2.21 -2.51
N GLU A 44 -10.04 2.64 -1.97
CA GLU A 44 -10.27 2.70 -0.54
C GLU A 44 -10.19 1.31 0.11
N ARG A 45 -10.80 0.29 -0.52
CA ARG A 45 -10.74 -1.08 -0.02
C ARG A 45 -9.31 -1.60 0.06
N VAL A 46 -8.51 -1.44 -0.99
CA VAL A 46 -7.14 -1.98 -1.04
C VAL A 46 -6.14 -1.18 -0.19
N THR A 47 -6.46 0.08 0.16
CA THR A 47 -5.57 0.94 0.96
C THR A 47 -5.94 1.03 2.43
N SER A 48 -7.17 0.64 2.80
CA SER A 48 -7.73 0.81 4.15
C SER A 48 -6.80 0.43 5.31
N ASN A 49 -5.99 -0.61 5.14
CA ASN A 49 -5.07 -1.11 6.18
C ASN A 49 -3.59 -1.06 5.79
N LEU A 50 -3.23 -0.44 4.67
CA LEU A 50 -1.87 -0.49 4.13
C LEU A 50 -0.81 -0.01 5.13
N ASP A 51 -1.06 1.15 5.74
CA ASP A 51 -0.09 1.77 6.64
C ASP A 51 0.00 1.04 7.98
N ALA A 52 -1.15 0.58 8.50
CA ALA A 52 -1.20 -0.18 9.74
C ALA A 52 -0.44 -1.51 9.60
N GLU A 53 -0.63 -2.23 8.49
CA GLU A 53 0.06 -3.51 8.25
C GLU A 53 1.56 -3.32 8.00
N ALA A 54 1.94 -2.31 7.21
CA ALA A 54 3.35 -2.00 6.97
C ALA A 54 4.09 -1.64 8.27
N GLU A 55 3.47 -0.81 9.12
CA GLU A 55 4.03 -0.42 10.42
C GLU A 55 4.10 -1.62 11.38
N HIS A 56 3.06 -2.46 11.41
CA HIS A 56 3.04 -3.66 12.24
C HIS A 56 4.19 -4.61 11.87
N ILE A 57 4.38 -4.89 10.58
CA ILE A 57 5.47 -5.74 10.09
C ILE A 57 6.83 -5.11 10.43
N HIS A 58 6.98 -3.81 10.21
CA HIS A 58 8.21 -3.09 10.52
C HIS A 58 8.57 -3.18 12.00
N ALA A 59 7.60 -2.94 12.90
CA ALA A 59 7.79 -3.05 14.34
C ALA A 59 8.19 -4.47 14.77
N LEU A 60 7.54 -5.50 14.21
CA LEU A 60 7.87 -6.91 14.48
C LEU A 60 9.29 -7.26 14.04
N VAL A 61 9.69 -6.81 12.85
CA VAL A 61 11.04 -7.02 12.31
C VAL A 61 12.09 -6.32 13.17
N LEU A 62 11.87 -5.06 13.52
CA LEU A 62 12.79 -4.31 14.39
C LEU A 62 12.96 -4.95 15.76
N HIS A 63 11.87 -5.41 16.36
CA HIS A 63 11.91 -6.13 17.63
C HIS A 63 12.76 -7.39 17.54
N ARG A 64 12.57 -8.19 16.48
CA ARG A 64 13.34 -9.42 16.24
C ARG A 64 14.82 -9.16 15.91
N VAL A 65 15.15 -8.09 15.21
CA VAL A 65 16.53 -7.76 14.84
C VAL A 65 17.30 -7.18 16.03
N LYS A 66 16.67 -6.37 16.89
CA LYS A 66 17.31 -5.78 18.08
C LYS A 66 17.45 -6.75 19.25
N GLY A 67 16.60 -7.77 19.32
CA GLY A 67 16.63 -8.82 20.35
C GLY A 67 17.43 -10.06 20.00
N ALA A 68 18.12 -10.07 18.85
CA ALA A 68 18.99 -11.15 18.38
C ALA A 68 20.48 -10.85 18.63
#